data_AF-A0AAJ1VGT0-F1
#
_entry.id   AF-A0AAJ1VGT0-F1
#
_cell.length_a   1.000
_cell.length_b   1.000
_cell.length_c   1.000
_cell.angle_alpha   90.00
_cell.angle_beta   90.00
_cell.angle_gamma   90.00
#
_symmetry.space_group_name_H-M   'P 1'
#
loop_
_entity.id
_entity.type
_entity.pdbx_description
1 polymer ?
#
loop_
_entity_poly.entity_id
_entity_poly.type
_entity_poly.pdbx_seq_one_letter_code
_entity_poly.pdbx_strand_id
1 'polypeptide(L)'
;MDIENIQNQLAAQIVNHHKTWANLLVNLDFGNEASSYWDVTLEPTNISVEVNTNSFTFNNAKFIFDVNVGVSYGDDVQIFTEQISGKGVYQLVENKTINLTKLKIEE
;
A
#
# COMPACT_ATOMS: atom_id res chain seq x y z
N MET A 1 16.05 4.53 -18.18
CA MET A 1 15.27 5.00 -17.02
C MET A 1 16.13 4.77 -15.79
N ASP A 2 16.25 5.75 -14.91
CA ASP A 2 16.97 5.57 -13.64
C ASP A 2 16.09 4.86 -12.59
N ILE A 3 16.73 4.33 -11.56
CA ILE A 3 16.06 3.60 -10.48
C ILE A 3 15.11 4.52 -9.70
N GLU A 4 15.51 5.77 -9.49
CA GLU A 4 14.71 6.77 -8.76
C GLU A 4 13.35 7.02 -9.42
N ASN A 5 13.31 7.17 -10.74
CA ASN A 5 12.06 7.33 -11.48
C ASN A 5 11.19 6.07 -11.41
N ILE A 6 11.79 4.88 -11.44
CA ILE A 6 11.04 3.62 -11.24
C ILE A 6 10.41 3.59 -9.85
N GLN A 7 11.19 3.90 -8.81
CA GLN A 7 10.73 3.93 -7.42
C GLN A 7 9.59 4.93 -7.23
N ASN A 8 9.72 6.14 -7.77
CA ASN A 8 8.68 7.17 -7.68
C ASN A 8 7.36 6.72 -8.34
N GLN A 9 7.44 6.16 -9.55
CA GLN A 9 6.25 5.67 -10.26
C GLN A 9 5.62 4.46 -9.58
N LEU A 10 6.43 3.55 -9.03
CA LEU A 10 5.95 2.41 -8.26
C LEU A 10 5.30 2.86 -6.95
N ALA A 11 5.91 3.78 -6.19
CA ALA A 11 5.34 4.30 -4.95
C ALA A 11 3.94 4.87 -5.19
N ALA A 12 3.80 5.75 -6.20
CA ALA A 12 2.51 6.32 -6.58
C ALA A 12 1.47 5.26 -6.95
N GLN A 13 1.85 4.21 -7.67
CA GLN A 13 0.92 3.13 -8.05
C GLN A 13 0.59 2.20 -6.89
N ILE A 14 1.55 1.90 -6.02
CA ILE A 14 1.36 1.03 -4.85
C ILE A 14 0.38 1.69 -3.87
N VAL A 15 0.58 2.94 -3.48
CA VAL A 15 -0.31 3.63 -2.52
C VAL A 15 -1.74 3.78 -3.06
N ASN A 16 -1.89 3.94 -4.38
CA ASN A 16 -3.19 4.05 -5.04
C ASN A 16 -3.79 2.71 -5.48
N HIS A 17 -3.17 1.57 -5.13
CA HIS A 17 -3.68 0.25 -5.51
C HIS A 17 -4.86 -0.18 -4.60
N HIS A 18 -6.00 0.48 -4.81
CA HIS A 18 -7.20 0.42 -3.96
C HIS A 18 -7.63 -1.01 -3.61
N LYS A 19 -7.66 -1.91 -4.60
CA LYS A 19 -8.07 -3.30 -4.40
C LYS A 19 -7.19 -4.04 -3.36
N THR A 20 -5.90 -3.75 -3.32
CA THR A 20 -5.00 -4.43 -2.37
C THR A 20 -5.24 -3.95 -0.96
N TRP A 21 -5.29 -2.64 -0.76
CA TRP A 21 -5.47 -2.05 0.58
C TRP A 21 -6.88 -2.25 1.13
N ALA A 22 -7.91 -2.19 0.29
CA ALA A 22 -9.27 -2.53 0.68
C ALA A 22 -9.38 -4.01 1.11
N ASN A 23 -8.74 -4.93 0.37
CA ASN A 23 -8.71 -6.34 0.76
C ASN A 23 -7.94 -6.56 2.06
N LEU A 24 -6.84 -5.84 2.29
CA LEU A 24 -6.11 -5.88 3.55
C LEU A 24 -7.00 -5.41 4.70
N LEU A 25 -7.68 -4.27 4.54
CA LEU A 25 -8.60 -3.72 5.53
C LEU A 25 -9.72 -4.71 5.90
N VAL A 26 -10.31 -5.39 4.92
CA VAL A 26 -11.37 -6.39 5.16
C VAL A 26 -10.86 -7.60 5.93
N ASN A 27 -9.59 -7.94 5.79
CA ASN A 27 -8.98 -9.06 6.50
C ASN A 27 -8.52 -8.70 7.92
N LEU A 28 -8.42 -7.41 8.24
CA LEU A 28 -8.24 -6.94 9.61
C LEU A 28 -9.57 -7.15 10.34
N ASP A 29 -9.65 -8.20 11.16
CA ASP A 29 -10.84 -8.51 11.95
C ASP A 29 -11.06 -7.43 13.02
N PHE A 30 -12.00 -6.53 12.77
CA PHE A 30 -12.43 -5.48 13.69
C PHE A 30 -13.58 -5.92 14.61
N GLY A 31 -13.97 -7.20 14.61
CA GLY A 31 -15.13 -7.67 15.36
C GLY A 31 -16.45 -7.06 14.86
N ASN A 32 -17.14 -6.30 15.72
CA ASN A 32 -18.40 -5.61 15.36
C ASN A 32 -18.17 -4.17 14.86
N GLU A 33 -16.93 -3.75 14.75
CA GLU A 33 -16.55 -2.39 14.38
C GLU A 33 -16.21 -2.33 12.89
N ALA A 34 -16.20 -1.12 12.34
CA ALA A 34 -15.86 -0.91 10.93
C ALA A 34 -15.03 0.37 10.76
N SER A 35 -14.07 0.29 9.85
CA SER A 35 -13.34 1.44 9.33
C SER A 35 -14.18 2.20 8.32
N SER A 36 -14.14 3.53 8.39
CA SER A 36 -14.77 4.45 7.45
C SER A 36 -13.76 5.17 6.55
N TYR A 37 -12.48 5.14 6.92
CA TYR A 37 -11.38 5.81 6.26
C TYR A 37 -10.08 5.02 6.37
N TRP A 38 -9.32 5.00 5.28
CA TRP A 38 -7.95 4.51 5.27
C TRP A 38 -7.07 5.29 4.31
N ASP A 39 -5.76 5.29 4.56
CA ASP A 39 -4.73 5.93 3.76
C ASP A 39 -3.44 5.10 3.75
N VAL A 40 -2.62 5.30 2.72
CA VAL A 40 -1.35 4.59 2.55
C VAL A 40 -0.26 5.59 2.17
N THR A 41 0.85 5.54 2.88
CA THR A 41 2.08 6.27 2.49
C THR A 41 3.23 5.30 2.30
N LEU A 42 4.05 5.55 1.28
CA LEU A 42 5.23 4.75 0.97
C LEU A 42 6.31 5.65 0.37
N GLU A 43 7.46 5.73 1.04
CA GLU A 43 8.61 6.44 0.53
C GLU A 43 9.24 5.67 -0.64
N PRO A 44 9.54 6.33 -1.79
CA PRO A 44 10.20 5.70 -2.93
C PRO A 44 11.51 4.98 -2.56
N THR A 45 12.26 5.53 -1.61
CA THR A 45 13.52 4.95 -1.11
C THR A 45 13.35 3.61 -0.41
N ASN A 46 12.12 3.26 0.00
CA ASN A 46 11.83 1.98 0.63
C ASN A 46 11.50 0.88 -0.39
N ILE A 47 11.61 1.17 -1.68
CA ILE A 47 11.38 0.23 -2.78
C ILE A 47 12.71 -0.24 -3.34
N SER A 48 12.98 -1.54 -3.25
CA SER A 48 14.12 -2.17 -3.91
C SER A 48 13.70 -2.70 -5.27
N VAL A 49 14.37 -2.26 -6.33
CA VAL A 49 14.04 -2.60 -7.72
C VAL A 49 15.07 -3.59 -8.27
N GLU A 50 14.60 -4.69 -8.83
CA GLU A 50 15.39 -5.61 -9.65
C GLU A 50 15.03 -5.41 -11.12
N VAL A 51 15.94 -4.79 -11.88
CA VAL A 51 15.72 -4.37 -13.26
C VAL A 51 15.74 -5.57 -14.22
N ASN A 52 16.52 -6.61 -13.93
CA ASN A 52 16.65 -7.75 -14.86
C ASN A 52 15.37 -8.57 -14.96
N THR A 53 14.59 -8.63 -13.87
CA THR A 53 13.34 -9.39 -13.78
C THR A 53 12.09 -8.51 -13.74
N ASN A 54 12.26 -7.19 -13.85
CA ASN A 54 11.20 -6.19 -13.66
C ASN A 54 10.36 -6.46 -12.39
N SER A 55 11.04 -6.79 -11.29
CA SER A 55 10.41 -7.04 -10.00
C SER A 55 10.84 -6.02 -8.97
N PHE A 56 10.07 -5.91 -7.89
CA PHE A 56 10.41 -5.05 -6.78
C PHE A 56 9.96 -5.65 -5.46
N THR A 57 10.60 -5.22 -4.39
CA THR A 57 10.08 -5.33 -3.02
C THR A 57 9.92 -3.93 -2.46
N PHE A 58 8.98 -3.75 -1.53
CA PHE A 58 8.85 -2.52 -0.76
C PHE A 58 8.69 -2.88 0.72
N ASN A 59 9.19 -2.00 1.58
CA ASN A 59 9.10 -2.17 3.02
C ASN A 59 8.51 -0.91 3.67
N ASN A 60 7.97 -1.06 4.88
CA ASN A 60 7.53 0.05 5.71
C ASN A 60 6.52 1.00 5.02
N ALA A 61 5.62 0.48 4.18
CA ALA A 61 4.45 1.24 3.79
C ALA A 61 3.60 1.46 5.04
N LYS A 62 3.22 2.69 5.34
CA LYS A 62 2.34 2.97 6.47
C LYS A 62 0.90 2.86 6.00
N PHE A 63 0.20 1.86 6.48
CA PHE A 63 -1.23 1.71 6.29
C PHE A 63 -1.96 2.26 7.50
N ILE A 64 -2.71 3.33 7.30
CA ILE A 64 -3.38 4.09 8.35
C ILE A 64 -4.87 3.89 8.15
N PHE A 65 -5.60 3.51 9.19
CA PHE A 65 -7.05 3.35 9.11
C PHE A 65 -7.71 3.73 10.43
N ASP A 66 -8.97 4.12 10.35
CA ASP A 66 -9.80 4.40 11.51
C ASP A 66 -10.62 3.17 11.93
N VAL A 67 -11.05 3.11 13.18
CA VAL A 67 -12.04 2.15 13.65
C VAL A 67 -13.03 2.87 14.56
N ASN A 68 -14.32 2.67 14.29
CA ASN A 68 -15.40 3.23 15.09
C ASN A 68 -15.68 2.31 16.30
N VAL A 69 -15.29 2.75 17.50
CA VAL A 69 -15.36 1.94 18.74
C VAL A 69 -16.63 2.21 19.58
N GLY A 70 -17.52 3.12 19.16
CA GLY A 70 -18.63 3.62 19.98
C GLY A 70 -20.00 2.94 19.77
N VAL A 71 -20.56 2.33 20.83
CA VAL A 71 -21.97 1.88 20.92
C VAL A 71 -22.93 2.93 21.52
N SER A 72 -22.45 4.13 21.84
CA SER A 72 -23.23 5.19 22.47
C SER A 72 -22.85 6.56 21.92
N TYR A 73 -23.87 7.35 21.53
CA TYR A 73 -23.81 8.73 21.04
C TYR A 73 -22.56 9.52 21.49
N GLY A 74 -21.48 9.42 20.71
CA GLY A 74 -20.17 9.99 21.01
C GLY A 74 -19.14 9.41 20.05
N ASP A 75 -18.60 10.26 19.19
CA ASP A 75 -17.76 9.96 18.02
C ASP A 75 -16.35 9.43 18.37
N ASP A 76 -16.25 8.35 19.14
CA ASP A 76 -14.96 7.77 19.47
C ASP A 76 -14.42 6.99 18.25
N VAL A 77 -13.57 7.67 17.48
CA VAL A 77 -12.81 7.12 16.36
C VAL A 77 -11.36 6.91 16.79
N GLN A 78 -10.87 5.67 16.69
CA GLN A 78 -9.48 5.36 16.97
C GLN A 78 -8.70 5.19 15.66
N ILE A 79 -7.51 5.79 15.57
CA ILE A 79 -6.62 5.67 14.41
C ILE A 79 -5.55 4.64 14.70
N PHE A 80 -5.36 3.73 13.76
CA PHE A 80 -4.33 2.69 13.78
C PHE A 80 -3.33 2.91 12.66
N THR A 81 -2.13 2.37 12.83
CA THR A 81 -1.09 2.39 11.81
C THR A 81 -0.36 1.07 11.81
N GLU A 82 -0.35 0.41 10.66
CA GLU A 82 0.42 -0.80 10.43
C GLU A 82 1.53 -0.54 9.43
N GLN A 83 2.67 -1.21 9.65
CA GLN A 83 3.79 -1.20 8.71
C GLN A 83 3.71 -2.42 7.83
N ILE A 84 3.49 -2.18 6.55
CA ILE A 84 3.24 -3.22 5.58
C ILE A 84 4.42 -3.31 4.61
N SER A 85 4.84 -4.54 4.35
CA SER A 85 5.85 -4.85 3.34
C SER A 85 5.22 -5.69 2.23
N GLY A 86 5.91 -5.80 1.11
CA GLY A 86 5.42 -6.63 0.03
C GLY A 86 6.30 -6.61 -1.20
N LYS A 87 5.78 -7.20 -2.25
CA LYS A 87 6.51 -7.36 -3.51
C LYS A 87 5.60 -7.38 -4.71
N GLY A 88 6.21 -7.22 -5.88
CA GLY A 88 5.47 -7.18 -7.12
C GLY A 88 6.33 -7.28 -8.36
N VAL A 89 5.64 -7.16 -9.49
CA VAL A 89 6.26 -7.05 -10.81
C VAL A 89 5.66 -5.88 -11.57
N TYR A 90 6.47 -5.30 -12.44
CA TYR A 90 6.11 -4.17 -13.26
C TYR A 90 6.47 -4.41 -14.73
N GLN A 91 5.96 -3.55 -15.60
CA GLN A 91 6.31 -3.54 -17.02
C GLN A 91 6.76 -2.14 -17.42
N LEU A 92 7.77 -2.07 -18.26
CA LEU A 92 8.15 -0.83 -18.95
C LEU A 92 7.26 -0.64 -20.18
N VAL A 93 6.57 0.49 -20.21
CA VAL A 93 5.76 0.96 -21.34
C VAL A 93 6.48 2.15 -21.96
N GLU A 94 6.71 2.11 -23.27
CA GLU A 94 7.28 3.22 -24.06
C GLU A 94 8.61 3.78 -23.50
N ASN A 95 9.42 2.91 -22.88
CA ASN A 95 10.74 3.22 -22.31
C ASN A 95 10.79 4.33 -21.24
N LYS A 96 9.64 4.85 -20.79
CA LYS A 96 9.55 5.98 -19.83
C LYS A 96 8.44 5.84 -18.78
N THR A 97 7.54 4.89 -18.95
CA THR A 97 6.43 4.67 -18.01
C THR A 97 6.53 3.27 -17.41
N ILE A 98 6.32 3.19 -16.10
CA ILE A 98 6.21 1.93 -15.37
C ILE A 98 4.73 1.63 -15.16
N ASN A 99 4.31 0.40 -15.45
CA ASN A 99 2.99 -0.10 -15.13
C ASN A 99 3.09 -1.23 -14.10
N LEU A 100 2.49 -1.06 -12.94
CA LEU A 100 2.36 -2.08 -11.91
C LEU A 100 1.44 -3.19 -12.43
N THR A 101 1.95 -4.42 -12.49
CA THR A 101 1.19 -5.56 -13.03
C THR A 101 0.77 -6.55 -11.95
N LYS A 102 1.55 -6.65 -10.87
CA LYS A 102 1.23 -7.47 -9.72
C LYS A 102 1.73 -6.80 -8.45
N LEU A 103 0.89 -6.80 -7.43
CA LEU A 103 1.22 -6.38 -6.09
C LEU A 103 0.75 -7.48 -5.12
N LYS A 104 1.61 -7.87 -4.19
CA LYS A 104 1.30 -8.80 -3.12
C LYS A 104 1.85 -8.26 -1.80
N ILE A 105 0.99 -8.18 -0.79
CA ILE A 105 1.38 -7.87 0.58
C ILE A 105 2.03 -9.11 1.22
N GLU A 106 3.08 -8.88 2.00
CA GLU A 106 3.75 -9.90 2.81
C GLU A 106 3.60 -9.50 4.28
N GLU A 107 2.92 -10.34 5.05
CA GLU A 107 2.83 -10.29 6.51
C GLU A 107 4.10 -10.82 7.16
#